data_AF-A0A9P6BU05-F1
#
_entry.id   AF-A0A9P6BU05-F1
#
_cell.length_a   1.000
_cell.length_b   1.000
_cell.length_c   1.000
_cell.angle_alpha   90.00
_cell.angle_beta   90.00
_cell.angle_gamma   90.00
#
_symmetry.space_group_name_H-M   'P 1'
#
loop_
_entity.id
_entity.type
_entity.pdbx_description
1 polymer ?
#
loop_
_entity_poly.entity_id
_entity_poly.type
_entity_poly.pdbx_seq_one_letter_code
_entity_poly.pdbx_strand_id
1 'polypeptide(L)'
;MASATAHMGMLYPTPRGGYGTKQYNGRIHAFIGYKDSAWNMRFPCGGYAPGPVTNMKAGQRVNVRFFAPGMKDKDIKTQPKLTSPDRQFSQARHGGGLCEFSLSTDGGKTYHLIGRYTKTCPDVYYEWPVKIPDNAPSCTQKNSCLFVWSWTANILPQYYHNCADIRLTGVKGGKLSKKSIQIVDFPGHPQGVKAPGDGIKDKASTGPNPAEVTKNLKGTF
;
A
#
# COMPACT_ATOMS: atom_id res chain seq x y z
N MET A 1 -18.69 -22.14 -3.27
CA MET A 1 -18.58 -20.67 -3.40
C MET A 1 -17.18 -20.26 -2.99
N ALA A 2 -16.29 -20.01 -3.97
CA ALA A 2 -14.95 -19.53 -3.68
C ALA A 2 -15.06 -18.05 -3.30
N SER A 3 -14.95 -17.76 -2.01
CA SER A 3 -14.80 -16.39 -1.51
C SER A 3 -13.60 -15.78 -2.22
N ALA A 4 -13.85 -14.83 -3.13
CA ALA A 4 -12.81 -14.01 -3.73
C ALA A 4 -12.25 -13.09 -2.64
N THR A 5 -11.41 -13.65 -1.78
CA THR A 5 -10.60 -12.87 -0.84
C THR A 5 -9.75 -11.94 -1.69
N ALA A 6 -9.69 -10.63 -1.41
CA ALA A 6 -8.70 -9.83 -2.12
C ALA A 6 -7.31 -10.17 -1.64
N HIS A 7 -6.46 -10.46 -2.63
CA HIS A 7 -5.09 -10.88 -2.47
C HIS A 7 -4.14 -9.79 -2.98
N MET A 8 -4.34 -8.55 -2.55
CA MET A 8 -3.47 -7.43 -2.94
C MET A 8 -2.57 -7.05 -1.76
N GLY A 9 -1.28 -6.88 -2.06
CA GLY A 9 -0.27 -6.43 -1.11
C GLY A 9 0.73 -5.49 -1.79
N MET A 10 1.47 -4.71 -1.03
CA MET A 10 2.62 -4.00 -1.58
C MET A 10 3.69 -5.01 -2.05
N LEU A 11 4.30 -4.73 -3.20
CA LEU A 11 5.53 -5.37 -3.67
C LEU A 11 6.75 -4.49 -3.39
N TYR A 12 6.62 -3.20 -3.68
CA TYR A 12 7.68 -2.21 -3.45
C TYR A 12 7.11 -0.92 -2.84
N PRO A 13 7.75 -0.34 -1.82
CA PRO A 13 8.85 -0.93 -1.04
C PRO A 13 8.41 -2.26 -0.38
N THR A 14 9.36 -3.18 -0.17
CA THR A 14 9.01 -4.54 0.30
C THR A 14 8.38 -4.48 1.70
N PRO A 15 7.11 -4.87 1.86
CA PRO A 15 6.44 -4.75 3.14
C PRO A 15 6.80 -5.91 4.08
N ARG A 16 6.53 -5.72 5.37
CA ARG A 16 6.49 -6.80 6.37
C ARG A 16 5.54 -7.90 5.89
N GLY A 17 5.96 -9.16 5.98
CA GLY A 17 5.17 -10.30 5.49
C GLY A 17 5.05 -10.40 3.96
N GLY A 18 5.59 -9.43 3.20
CA GLY A 18 5.51 -9.39 1.74
C GLY A 18 6.45 -10.37 1.04
N TYR A 19 6.25 -10.52 -0.27
CA TYR A 19 7.09 -11.38 -1.12
C TYR A 19 8.59 -11.10 -0.93
N GLY A 20 9.38 -12.18 -0.83
CA GLY A 20 10.84 -12.10 -0.63
C GLY A 20 11.28 -11.93 0.83
N THR A 21 10.35 -11.83 1.78
CA THR A 21 10.68 -11.81 3.22
C THR A 21 10.65 -13.20 3.84
N LYS A 22 11.34 -13.40 4.98
CA LYS A 22 11.29 -14.66 5.76
C LYS A 22 9.89 -15.03 6.26
N GLN A 23 9.00 -14.05 6.38
CA GLN A 23 7.63 -14.25 6.84
C GLN A 23 6.65 -14.51 5.69
N TYR A 24 7.10 -14.38 4.44
CA TYR A 24 6.27 -14.68 3.29
C TYR A 24 5.98 -16.16 3.20
N ASN A 25 4.70 -16.51 3.11
CA ASN A 25 4.23 -17.89 3.06
C ASN A 25 3.17 -18.11 1.98
N GLY A 26 3.18 -17.27 0.94
CA GLY A 26 2.18 -17.29 -0.12
C GLY A 26 0.90 -16.51 0.19
N ARG A 27 0.70 -16.04 1.44
CA ARG A 27 -0.41 -15.14 1.77
C ARG A 27 -0.14 -13.75 1.21
N ILE A 28 -1.05 -13.26 0.39
CA ILE A 28 -1.00 -11.90 -0.17
C ILE A 28 -2.20 -11.13 0.37
N HIS A 29 -2.37 -11.09 1.69
CA HIS A 29 -3.51 -10.41 2.31
C HIS A 29 -3.01 -9.22 3.13
N ALA A 30 -3.45 -8.02 2.77
CA ALA A 30 -3.27 -6.84 3.61
C ALA A 30 -4.57 -6.45 4.36
N PHE A 31 -5.68 -7.18 4.18
CA PHE A 31 -6.97 -6.90 4.82
C PHE A 31 -6.89 -7.11 6.34
N ILE A 32 -7.08 -6.04 7.11
CA ILE A 32 -7.13 -6.09 8.57
C ILE A 32 -8.42 -6.80 9.02
N GLY A 33 -8.30 -7.79 9.89
CA GLY A 33 -9.41 -8.65 10.32
C GLY A 33 -9.55 -9.94 9.51
N TYR A 34 -8.78 -10.12 8.43
CA TYR A 34 -8.68 -11.43 7.77
C TYR A 34 -8.06 -12.47 8.71
N LYS A 35 -8.67 -13.65 8.79
CA LYS A 35 -8.18 -14.77 9.59
C LYS A 35 -8.26 -16.06 8.79
N ASP A 36 -7.17 -16.82 8.81
CA ASP A 36 -7.15 -18.22 8.39
C ASP A 36 -6.68 -19.11 9.55
N SER A 37 -6.46 -20.40 9.28
CA SER A 37 -6.04 -21.38 10.29
C SER A 37 -4.65 -21.09 10.89
N ALA A 38 -3.84 -20.24 10.26
CA ALA A 38 -2.44 -20.03 10.61
C ALA A 38 -2.06 -18.54 10.79
N TRP A 39 -2.95 -17.59 10.51
CA TRP A 39 -2.71 -16.18 10.78
C TRP A 39 -3.99 -15.37 11.01
N ASN A 40 -3.87 -14.36 11.86
CA ASN A 40 -4.87 -13.32 12.07
C ASN A 40 -4.24 -11.96 11.74
N MET A 41 -4.73 -11.31 10.68
CA MET A 41 -4.26 -10.00 10.24
C MET A 41 -4.70 -8.92 11.23
N ARG A 42 -3.72 -8.33 11.92
CA ARG A 42 -3.95 -7.32 12.96
C ARG A 42 -3.43 -5.97 12.52
N PHE A 43 -4.09 -4.92 12.98
CA PHE A 43 -3.55 -3.57 12.88
C PHE A 43 -2.50 -3.33 13.98
N PRO A 44 -1.38 -2.64 13.70
CA PRO A 44 -0.92 -2.17 12.39
C PRO A 44 -0.10 -3.24 11.64
N CYS A 45 0.18 -2.95 10.36
CA CYS A 45 1.10 -3.71 9.51
C CYS A 45 0.81 -5.23 9.37
N GLY A 46 -0.46 -5.65 9.49
CA GLY A 46 -0.86 -7.05 9.46
C GLY A 46 -0.43 -7.86 10.69
N GLY A 47 0.17 -7.22 11.71
CA GLY A 47 0.75 -7.88 12.88
C GLY A 47 2.06 -8.62 12.60
N TYR A 48 2.69 -8.36 11.46
CA TYR A 48 3.97 -8.95 11.08
C TYR A 48 5.14 -8.34 11.84
N ALA A 49 6.22 -9.11 11.95
CA ALA A 49 7.45 -8.64 12.55
C ALA A 49 8.15 -7.66 11.58
N PRO A 50 9.10 -6.86 12.07
CA PRO A 50 9.90 -6.00 11.20
C PRO A 50 10.54 -6.76 10.03
N GLY A 51 10.46 -6.17 8.85
CA GLY A 51 10.91 -6.72 7.58
C GLY A 51 12.27 -6.15 7.13
N PRO A 52 12.62 -6.34 5.85
CA PRO A 52 13.79 -5.72 5.26
C PRO A 52 13.66 -4.19 5.27
N VAL A 53 14.77 -3.49 5.48
CA VAL A 53 14.79 -2.02 5.54
C VAL A 53 15.09 -1.45 4.16
N THR A 54 14.19 -0.60 3.66
CA THR A 54 14.42 0.17 2.42
C THR A 54 15.01 1.54 2.74
N ASN A 55 16.13 1.90 2.12
CA ASN A 55 16.69 3.25 2.25
C ASN A 55 15.88 4.25 1.43
N MET A 56 15.48 5.35 2.05
CA MET A 56 14.77 6.45 1.41
C MET A 56 15.35 7.79 1.82
N LYS A 57 15.12 8.83 1.02
CA LYS A 57 15.50 10.21 1.35
C LYS A 57 14.36 11.20 1.12
N ALA A 58 14.40 12.34 1.83
CA ALA A 58 13.52 13.46 1.55
C ALA A 58 13.58 13.86 0.07
N GLY A 59 12.43 14.20 -0.50
CA GLY A 59 12.28 14.53 -1.92
C GLY A 59 12.31 13.35 -2.88
N GLN A 60 12.58 12.13 -2.42
CA GLN A 60 12.63 10.95 -3.27
C GLN A 60 11.25 10.62 -3.85
N ARG A 61 11.21 10.36 -5.16
CA ARG A 61 10.10 9.65 -5.80
C ARG A 61 10.18 8.16 -5.48
N VAL A 62 9.08 7.61 -4.97
CA VAL A 62 8.88 6.18 -4.71
C VAL A 62 7.81 5.68 -5.67
N ASN A 63 8.18 4.82 -6.62
CA ASN A 63 7.22 4.17 -7.52
C ASN A 63 6.65 2.94 -6.81
N VAL A 64 5.52 3.09 -6.12
CA VAL A 64 4.91 1.96 -5.39
C VAL A 64 4.43 0.92 -6.39
N ARG A 65 4.73 -0.36 -6.11
CA ARG A 65 4.29 -1.51 -6.90
C ARG A 65 3.47 -2.44 -6.02
N PHE A 66 2.50 -3.11 -6.61
CA PHE A 66 1.65 -4.08 -5.93
C PHE A 66 1.97 -5.51 -6.37
N PHE A 67 1.57 -6.45 -5.53
CA PHE A 67 1.68 -7.88 -5.74
C PHE A 67 0.30 -8.53 -5.72
N ALA A 68 0.07 -9.45 -6.64
CA ALA A 68 -1.13 -10.29 -6.72
C ALA A 68 -0.73 -11.76 -7.01
N PRO A 69 -1.53 -12.76 -6.60
CA PRO A 69 -1.22 -14.18 -6.75
C PRO A 69 -0.92 -14.62 -8.19
N GLY A 70 -1.51 -13.96 -9.19
CA GLY A 70 -1.33 -14.30 -10.59
C GLY A 70 0.02 -13.89 -11.19
N MET A 71 0.86 -13.15 -10.46
CA MET A 71 2.14 -12.64 -10.95
C MET A 71 3.20 -13.74 -10.99
N LYS A 72 3.92 -13.85 -12.11
CA LYS A 72 5.07 -14.75 -12.27
C LYS A 72 6.37 -14.02 -11.91
N ASP A 73 7.47 -14.74 -11.75
CA ASP A 73 8.78 -14.16 -11.41
C ASP A 73 9.20 -12.97 -12.28
N LYS A 74 8.90 -13.02 -13.59
CA LYS A 74 9.18 -11.92 -14.51
C LYS A 74 8.39 -10.64 -14.18
N ASP A 75 7.14 -10.78 -13.73
CA ASP A 75 6.22 -9.70 -13.35
C ASP A 75 6.55 -9.15 -11.95
N ILE A 76 7.23 -9.95 -11.14
CA ILE A 76 7.77 -9.53 -9.84
C ILE A 76 9.04 -8.71 -10.07
N LYS A 77 9.97 -9.23 -10.88
CA LYS A 77 11.25 -8.57 -11.19
C LYS A 77 11.06 -7.28 -11.99
N THR A 78 10.11 -7.26 -12.92
CA THR A 78 9.82 -6.11 -13.78
C THR A 78 8.34 -5.76 -13.71
N GLN A 79 7.98 -4.49 -13.88
CA GLN A 79 6.58 -4.07 -13.86
C GLN A 79 5.78 -4.80 -14.97
N PRO A 80 4.70 -5.53 -14.65
CA PRO A 80 3.90 -6.21 -15.67
C PRO A 80 3.32 -5.18 -16.66
N LYS A 81 3.41 -5.49 -17.95
CA LYS A 81 2.89 -4.64 -19.02
C LYS A 81 1.51 -5.14 -19.44
N LEU A 82 0.53 -4.23 -19.42
CA LEU A 82 -0.78 -4.50 -20.01
C LEU A 82 -0.66 -4.44 -21.54
N THR A 83 -0.59 -5.60 -22.20
CA THR A 83 -0.43 -5.69 -23.66
C THR A 83 -1.75 -5.81 -24.41
N SER A 84 -2.80 -6.32 -23.77
CA SER A 84 -4.16 -6.38 -24.29
C SER A 84 -5.16 -6.60 -23.14
N PRO A 85 -6.41 -6.09 -23.23
CA PRO A 85 -7.47 -6.34 -22.24
C PRO A 85 -7.81 -7.81 -22.00
N ASP A 86 -7.49 -8.70 -22.96
CA ASP A 86 -7.81 -10.13 -22.87
C ASP A 86 -6.61 -10.97 -22.42
N ARG A 87 -5.40 -10.38 -22.38
CA ARG A 87 -4.16 -11.05 -21.96
C ARG A 87 -3.62 -10.45 -20.67
N GLN A 88 -4.40 -10.62 -19.62
CA GLN A 88 -4.07 -10.20 -18.25
C GLN A 88 -4.36 -11.33 -17.26
N PHE A 89 -3.59 -11.38 -16.18
CA PHE A 89 -3.86 -12.26 -15.05
C PHE A 89 -4.86 -11.59 -14.11
N SER A 90 -5.63 -12.41 -13.41
CA SER A 90 -6.56 -11.94 -12.40
C SER A 90 -5.80 -11.31 -11.24
N GLN A 91 -6.22 -10.12 -10.86
CA GLN A 91 -5.90 -9.48 -9.58
C GLN A 91 -7.19 -9.37 -8.76
N ALA A 92 -7.13 -8.96 -7.50
CA ALA A 92 -8.34 -8.82 -6.69
C ALA A 92 -8.37 -7.42 -6.10
N ARG A 93 -8.61 -6.45 -6.98
CA ARG A 93 -8.57 -5.01 -6.66
C ARG A 93 -9.93 -4.45 -6.27
N HIS A 94 -10.99 -5.28 -6.20
CA HIS A 94 -12.31 -4.92 -5.68
C HIS A 94 -12.88 -3.58 -6.18
N GLY A 95 -12.74 -3.30 -7.48
CA GLY A 95 -13.20 -2.05 -8.09
C GLY A 95 -12.32 -0.83 -7.78
N GLY A 96 -11.10 -1.08 -7.29
CA GLY A 96 -10.19 -0.08 -6.75
C GLY A 96 -10.73 0.53 -5.44
N GLY A 97 -10.70 1.85 -5.34
CA GLY A 97 -11.08 2.58 -4.13
C GLY A 97 -10.10 3.70 -3.78
N LEU A 98 -9.85 3.90 -2.50
CA LEU A 98 -8.94 4.94 -2.00
C LEU A 98 -7.67 4.30 -1.45
N CYS A 99 -6.56 4.50 -2.15
CA CYS A 99 -5.24 4.23 -1.59
C CYS A 99 -4.68 5.48 -0.93
N GLU A 100 -4.11 5.33 0.25
CA GLU A 100 -3.37 6.36 0.94
C GLU A 100 -1.99 5.86 1.33
N PHE A 101 -0.99 6.73 1.14
CA PHE A 101 0.41 6.48 1.44
C PHE A 101 0.84 7.43 2.55
N SER A 102 1.52 6.89 3.56
CA SER A 102 1.92 7.68 4.71
C SER A 102 3.28 7.26 5.25
N LEU A 103 3.86 8.14 6.06
CA LEU A 103 5.03 7.85 6.86
C LEU A 103 4.63 7.74 8.33
N SER A 104 5.30 6.86 9.06
CA SER A 104 5.26 6.81 10.51
C SER A 104 6.69 6.79 11.04
N THR A 105 6.98 7.60 12.05
CA THR A 105 8.29 7.65 12.71
C THR A 105 8.24 7.18 14.17
N ASP A 106 7.11 6.59 14.59
CA ASP A 106 6.84 6.14 15.96
C ASP A 106 6.37 4.67 16.03
N GLY A 107 6.68 3.90 14.98
CA GLY A 107 6.37 2.46 14.92
C GLY A 107 4.92 2.15 14.57
N GLY A 108 4.20 3.07 13.93
CA GLY A 108 2.81 2.89 13.51
C GLY A 108 1.80 3.33 14.56
N LYS A 109 2.17 4.23 15.48
CA LYS A 109 1.21 4.85 16.41
C LYS A 109 0.53 6.05 15.75
N THR A 110 1.26 6.82 14.95
CA THR A 110 0.74 7.90 14.12
C THR A 110 1.16 7.73 12.67
N TYR A 111 0.34 8.28 11.77
CA TYR A 111 0.53 8.22 10.33
C TYR A 111 0.40 9.61 9.74
N HIS A 112 1.32 9.95 8.84
CA HIS A 112 1.40 11.24 8.19
C HIS A 112 1.22 11.05 6.68
N LEU A 113 0.08 11.48 6.15
CA LEU A 113 -0.28 11.33 4.75
C LEU A 113 0.73 12.05 3.85
N ILE A 114 1.23 11.34 2.83
CA ILE A 114 2.16 11.88 1.83
C ILE A 114 1.65 11.71 0.39
N GLY A 115 0.62 10.90 0.18
CA GLY A 115 0.01 10.73 -1.13
C GLY A 115 -1.29 9.96 -1.08
N ARG A 116 -2.13 10.14 -2.11
CA ARG A 116 -3.38 9.40 -2.28
C ARG A 116 -3.70 9.16 -3.74
N TYR A 117 -4.36 8.06 -4.04
CA TYR A 117 -4.97 7.79 -5.34
C TYR A 117 -6.40 7.31 -5.14
N THR A 118 -7.31 7.81 -5.96
CA THR A 118 -8.74 7.49 -5.87
C THR A 118 -9.21 6.69 -7.07
N LYS A 119 -10.30 5.94 -6.89
CA LYS A 119 -10.99 5.12 -7.88
C LYS A 119 -10.19 3.92 -8.38
N THR A 120 -9.03 4.13 -8.99
CA THR A 120 -8.31 3.10 -9.75
C THR A 120 -7.22 2.38 -8.95
N CYS A 121 -6.93 2.79 -7.71
CA CYS A 121 -5.92 2.14 -6.88
C CYS A 121 -6.55 1.10 -5.94
N PRO A 122 -5.89 -0.05 -5.69
CA PRO A 122 -4.61 -0.51 -6.24
C PRO A 122 -4.75 -1.21 -7.61
N ASP A 123 -3.64 -1.32 -8.34
CA ASP A 123 -3.56 -2.10 -9.57
C ASP A 123 -2.11 -2.56 -9.80
N VAL A 124 -1.92 -3.87 -10.03
CA VAL A 124 -0.59 -4.45 -10.28
C VAL A 124 0.02 -4.06 -11.62
N TYR A 125 -0.78 -3.65 -12.62
CA TYR A 125 -0.28 -3.27 -13.95
C TYR A 125 0.35 -1.88 -14.00
N TYR A 126 0.21 -1.09 -12.95
CA TYR A 126 0.71 0.27 -12.89
C TYR A 126 1.64 0.49 -11.69
N GLU A 127 2.59 1.40 -11.86
CA GLU A 127 3.31 1.99 -10.75
C GLU A 127 2.53 3.19 -10.20
N TRP A 128 2.61 3.38 -8.88
CA TRP A 128 1.86 4.40 -8.16
C TRP A 128 2.86 5.36 -7.50
N PRO A 129 3.35 6.38 -8.23
CA PRO A 129 4.42 7.23 -7.75
C PRO A 129 3.95 8.14 -6.62
N VAL A 130 4.73 8.21 -5.55
CA VAL A 130 4.54 9.12 -4.42
C VAL A 130 5.87 9.76 -4.07
N LYS A 131 5.88 11.06 -3.76
CA LYS A 131 7.09 11.76 -3.33
C LYS A 131 7.18 11.76 -1.80
N ILE A 132 8.32 11.35 -1.25
CA ILE A 132 8.67 11.65 0.13
C ILE A 132 8.80 13.17 0.26
N PRO A 133 8.11 13.83 1.22
CA PRO A 133 8.16 15.28 1.35
C PRO A 133 9.60 15.81 1.42
N ASP A 134 9.87 16.94 0.75
CA ASP A 134 11.21 17.55 0.77
C ASP A 134 11.65 17.97 2.17
N ASN A 135 10.67 18.28 3.03
CA ASN A 135 10.88 18.68 4.42
C ASN A 135 10.76 17.50 5.41
N ALA A 136 10.76 16.25 4.95
CA ALA A 136 10.63 15.11 5.85
C ALA A 136 11.81 15.04 6.85
N PRO A 137 11.58 14.67 8.12
CA PRO A 137 12.64 14.48 9.10
C PRO A 137 13.43 13.21 8.81
N SER A 138 14.64 13.12 9.36
CA SER A 138 15.38 11.86 9.40
C SER A 138 14.71 10.87 10.35
N CYS A 139 14.68 9.60 9.96
CA CYS A 139 14.24 8.51 10.81
C CYS A 139 15.13 7.29 10.56
N THR A 140 15.97 6.97 11.53
CA THR A 140 16.93 5.86 11.47
C THR A 140 16.70 4.81 12.55
N GLN A 141 15.74 5.06 13.45
CA GLN A 141 15.43 4.15 14.53
C GLN A 141 14.84 2.85 13.97
N LYS A 142 15.50 1.74 14.29
CA LYS A 142 15.10 0.41 13.89
C LYS A 142 13.64 0.15 14.30
N ASN A 143 12.86 -0.46 13.40
CA ASN A 143 11.46 -0.84 13.58
C ASN A 143 10.46 0.31 13.83
N SER A 144 10.91 1.58 13.77
CA SER A 144 10.06 2.74 14.10
C SER A 144 9.68 3.57 12.87
N CYS A 145 10.47 3.46 11.80
CA CYS A 145 10.30 4.23 10.58
C CYS A 145 9.60 3.37 9.52
N LEU A 146 8.38 3.75 9.14
CA LEU A 146 7.53 2.98 8.22
C LEU A 146 7.11 3.82 7.02
N PHE A 147 7.17 3.21 5.84
CA PHE A 147 6.37 3.61 4.69
C PHE A 147 5.11 2.74 4.67
N VAL A 148 3.94 3.36 4.65
CA VAL A 148 2.67 2.70 4.88
C VAL A 148 1.76 2.90 3.68
N TRP A 149 1.17 1.82 3.20
CA TRP A 149 0.05 1.84 2.27
C TRP A 149 -1.20 1.36 3.00
N SER A 150 -2.28 2.10 2.79
CA SER A 150 -3.62 1.69 3.16
C SER A 150 -4.54 1.74 1.95
N TRP A 151 -5.55 0.88 1.93
CA TRP A 151 -6.56 0.86 0.88
C TRP A 151 -7.94 0.56 1.46
N THR A 152 -8.87 1.48 1.24
CA THR A 152 -10.31 1.28 1.48
C THR A 152 -10.96 0.87 0.17
N ALA A 153 -11.47 -0.36 0.12
CA ALA A 153 -12.02 -0.95 -1.09
C ALA A 153 -13.36 -0.31 -1.52
N ASN A 154 -13.68 -0.44 -2.82
CA ASN A 154 -14.93 0.08 -3.36
C ASN A 154 -16.10 -0.90 -3.17
N ILE A 155 -15.90 -2.17 -3.50
CA ILE A 155 -17.03 -3.12 -3.59
C ILE A 155 -17.40 -3.69 -2.22
N LEU A 156 -16.42 -3.94 -1.37
CA LEU A 156 -16.58 -4.51 -0.03
C LEU A 156 -16.05 -3.52 1.02
N PRO A 157 -16.66 -3.47 2.22
CA PRO A 157 -16.14 -2.67 3.31
C PRO A 157 -14.92 -3.37 3.93
N GLN A 158 -13.78 -3.22 3.27
CA GLN A 158 -12.53 -3.89 3.63
C GLN A 158 -11.41 -2.87 3.62
N TYR A 159 -10.66 -2.84 4.73
CA TYR A 159 -9.51 -1.96 4.92
C TYR A 159 -8.21 -2.74 4.90
N TYR A 160 -7.37 -2.42 3.92
CA TYR A 160 -6.07 -3.03 3.71
C TYR A 160 -4.98 -2.14 4.27
N HIS A 161 -3.96 -2.73 4.88
CA HIS A 161 -2.86 -1.99 5.49
C HIS A 161 -1.56 -2.80 5.48
N ASN A 162 -0.55 -2.32 4.73
CA ASN A 162 0.81 -2.85 4.74
C ASN A 162 1.82 -1.77 5.12
N CYS A 163 2.92 -2.20 5.72
CA CYS A 163 4.03 -1.33 6.09
C CYS A 163 5.34 -1.92 5.58
N ALA A 164 6.21 -1.08 5.05
CA ALA A 164 7.61 -1.40 4.81
C ALA A 164 8.47 -0.68 5.84
N ASP A 165 9.44 -1.38 6.44
CA ASP A 165 10.46 -0.73 7.26
C ASP A 165 11.38 0.09 6.36
N ILE A 166 11.61 1.34 6.76
CA ILE A 166 12.48 2.25 6.01
C ILE A 166 13.58 2.83 6.89
N ARG A 167 14.63 3.32 6.25
CA ARG A 167 15.55 4.28 6.84
C ARG A 167 15.45 5.55 6.03
N LEU A 168 14.98 6.61 6.66
CA LEU A 168 14.72 7.89 6.00
C LEU A 168 15.83 8.88 6.32
N THR A 169 16.58 9.28 5.31
CA THR A 169 17.49 10.43 5.38
C THR A 169 16.72 11.69 5.03
N GLY A 170 16.41 12.50 6.05
CA GLY A 170 15.65 13.73 5.90
C GLY A 170 16.49 14.98 6.10
N VAL A 171 15.80 16.09 6.39
CA VAL A 171 16.43 17.39 6.68
C VAL A 171 16.41 17.69 8.18
N LYS A 172 17.40 18.46 8.65
CA LYS A 172 17.45 18.90 10.05
C LYS A 172 16.24 19.78 10.36
N GLY A 173 15.49 19.46 11.41
CA GLY A 173 14.27 20.19 11.78
C GLY A 173 13.06 19.91 10.85
N GLY A 174 13.15 18.90 10.00
CA GLY A 174 12.05 18.47 9.14
C GLY A 174 10.78 18.09 9.91
N LYS A 175 9.63 18.17 9.24
CA LYS A 175 8.32 17.87 9.81
C LYS A 175 7.47 17.12 8.80
N LEU A 176 6.64 16.21 9.29
CA LEU A 176 5.64 15.53 8.49
C LEU A 176 4.28 16.23 8.60
N SER A 177 3.41 15.96 7.63
CA SER A 177 2.03 16.46 7.64
C SER A 177 1.31 16.03 8.91
N LYS A 178 0.46 16.91 9.48
CA LYS A 178 -0.43 16.51 10.59
C LYS A 178 -1.62 15.69 10.11
N LYS A 179 -1.86 15.65 8.81
CA LYS A 179 -2.97 14.90 8.22
C LYS A 179 -2.67 13.40 8.29
N SER A 180 -3.61 12.63 8.81
CA SER A 180 -3.52 11.18 8.85
C SER A 180 -4.24 10.50 7.70
N ILE A 181 -4.00 9.20 7.55
CA ILE A 181 -4.77 8.30 6.68
C ILE A 181 -6.12 8.00 7.32
N GLN A 182 -7.07 7.50 6.54
CA GLN A 182 -8.27 6.89 7.12
C GLN A 182 -7.92 5.56 7.80
N ILE A 183 -8.63 5.21 8.86
CA ILE A 183 -8.52 3.93 9.56
C ILE A 183 -9.94 3.44 9.85
N VAL A 184 -10.37 2.40 9.15
CA VAL A 184 -11.79 1.98 9.06
C VAL A 184 -11.91 0.44 8.99
N ASP A 185 -13.12 -0.07 9.15
CA ASP A 185 -13.54 -1.45 8.87
C ASP A 185 -12.82 -2.56 9.67
N PHE A 186 -12.44 -2.26 10.92
CA PHE A 186 -12.08 -3.27 11.94
C PHE A 186 -12.45 -2.80 13.36
N PRO A 187 -12.54 -3.70 14.37
CA PRO A 187 -13.03 -3.35 15.71
C PRO A 187 -12.35 -2.12 16.30
N GLY A 188 -13.16 -1.19 16.83
CA GLY A 188 -12.69 0.10 17.37
C GLY A 188 -12.67 1.26 16.37
N HIS A 189 -13.04 1.03 15.10
CA HIS A 189 -13.06 2.05 14.04
C HIS A 189 -14.42 2.06 13.30
N PRO A 190 -14.73 3.14 12.53
CA PRO A 190 -15.96 3.19 11.73
C PRO A 190 -16.10 1.96 10.82
N GLN A 191 -17.32 1.40 10.74
CA GLN A 191 -17.62 0.18 9.99
C GLN A 191 -18.47 0.45 8.75
N GLY A 192 -18.41 -0.44 7.76
CA GLY A 192 -19.23 -0.38 6.56
C GLY A 192 -18.73 0.67 5.55
N VAL A 193 -17.49 1.12 5.67
CA VAL A 193 -16.93 2.20 4.86
C VAL A 193 -16.52 1.65 3.49
N LYS A 194 -16.90 2.36 2.43
CA LYS A 194 -16.49 2.07 1.05
C LYS A 194 -16.01 3.34 0.39
N ALA A 195 -14.95 3.23 -0.41
CA ALA A 195 -14.48 4.36 -1.21
C ALA A 195 -15.05 4.32 -2.63
N PRO A 196 -15.24 5.46 -3.32
CA PRO A 196 -15.55 5.45 -4.75
C PRO A 196 -14.48 4.72 -5.56
N GLY A 197 -14.93 3.83 -6.45
CA GLY A 197 -14.11 2.97 -7.31
C GLY A 197 -14.39 3.17 -8.79
N ASP A 198 -13.71 2.37 -9.62
CA ASP A 198 -14.01 2.18 -11.05
C ASP A 198 -14.90 0.96 -11.32
N GLY A 199 -15.21 0.14 -10.30
CA GLY A 199 -16.07 -1.03 -10.39
C GLY A 199 -15.42 -2.26 -11.07
N ILE A 200 -14.19 -2.15 -11.57
CA ILE A 200 -13.46 -3.25 -12.22
C ILE A 200 -12.83 -4.14 -11.13
N LYS A 201 -13.39 -5.34 -10.95
CA LYS A 201 -13.02 -6.27 -9.87
C LYS A 201 -11.61 -6.85 -10.02
N ASP A 202 -11.38 -7.53 -11.15
CA ASP A 202 -10.23 -8.45 -11.27
C ASP A 202 -9.29 -8.15 -12.43
N LYS A 203 -9.65 -7.17 -13.26
CA LYS A 203 -8.90 -6.72 -14.44
C LYS A 203 -8.21 -5.40 -14.16
N ALA A 204 -7.24 -5.05 -15.00
CA ALA A 204 -6.58 -3.75 -15.03
C ALA A 204 -7.58 -2.60 -15.21
N SER A 205 -7.31 -1.50 -14.51
CA SER A 205 -7.95 -0.20 -14.62
C SER A 205 -7.33 0.64 -15.75
N THR A 206 -7.72 1.92 -15.80
CA THR A 206 -7.05 2.94 -16.61
C THR A 206 -5.73 3.44 -15.99
N GLY A 207 -5.32 2.90 -14.84
CA GLY A 207 -4.12 3.33 -14.12
C GLY A 207 -4.31 4.60 -13.27
N PRO A 208 -3.22 5.15 -12.73
CA PRO A 208 -3.26 6.33 -11.87
C PRO A 208 -3.73 7.57 -12.65
N ASN A 209 -4.66 8.33 -12.06
CA ASN A 209 -5.09 9.59 -12.66
C ASN A 209 -3.90 10.56 -12.78
N PRO A 210 -3.60 11.13 -13.97
CA PRO A 210 -2.45 12.01 -14.17
C PRO A 210 -2.42 13.24 -13.24
N ALA A 211 -3.57 13.82 -12.91
CA ALA A 211 -3.65 14.95 -11.98
C ALA A 211 -3.31 14.52 -10.55
N GLU A 212 -3.70 13.31 -10.13
CA GLU A 212 -3.28 12.74 -8.85
C GLU A 212 -1.80 12.41 -8.85
N VAL A 213 -1.25 11.88 -9.95
CA VAL A 213 0.20 11.68 -10.11
C VAL A 213 0.94 13.00 -9.88
N THR A 214 0.57 14.06 -10.60
CA THR A 214 1.16 15.39 -10.40
C THR A 214 1.04 15.87 -8.96
N LYS A 215 -0.12 15.68 -8.32
CA LYS A 215 -0.33 16.06 -6.91
C LYS A 215 0.57 15.28 -5.94
N ASN A 216 0.64 13.96 -6.08
CA ASN A 216 1.49 13.07 -5.29
C ASN A 216 2.98 13.37 -5.43
N LEU A 217 3.38 13.97 -6.55
CA LEU A 217 4.75 14.34 -6.84
C LEU A 217 5.11 15.77 -6.44
N LYS A 218 4.13 16.62 -6.14
CA LYS A 218 4.39 17.91 -5.49
C LYS A 218 4.84 17.72 -4.03
N GLY A 219 4.40 16.65 -3.36
CA GLY A 219 4.81 16.31 -1.99
C GLY A 219 4.19 17.19 -0.89
N THR A 220 3.03 17.80 -1.16
CA THR A 220 2.41 18.83 -0.30
C THR A 220 1.05 18.40 0.30
N PHE A 221 1.01 17.25 0.97
CA PHE A 221 -0.19 16.71 1.62
C PHE A 221 -0.41 17.15 3.07
#